data_AF-A0A376YP72-F1
#
_entry.id   AF-A0A376YP72-F1
#
_cell.length_a   1.000
_cell.length_b   1.000
_cell.length_c   1.000
_cell.angle_alpha   90.00
_cell.angle_beta   90.00
_cell.angle_gamma   90.00
#
_symmetry.space_group_name_H-M   'P 1'
#
loop_
_entity.id
_entity.type
_entity.pdbx_description
1 polymer ?
#
loop_
_entity_poly.entity_id
_entity_poly.type
_entity_poly.pdbx_seq_one_letter_code
_entity_poly.pdbx_strand_id
1 'polypeptide(L)'
;MQQLHIGCAFLTGTGFSKAVSDDKAPSWQSLLEQLCGLLKDGDSLKEELFPDGKAKDLSLEEAAQVIALKFILSGKNIYQEIEKIIASIELDPSIEYIQDFFKENTFKVITTNYDKLAEKTGWRESNVYNHPRPANSKI
;
A
#
# COMPACT_ATOMS: atom_id res chain seq x y z
N MET A 1 27.13 -10.26 -28.72
CA MET A 1 26.60 -10.84 -27.47
C MET A 1 25.62 -9.84 -26.88
N GLN A 2 24.32 -10.16 -26.84
CA GLN A 2 23.37 -9.36 -26.06
C GLN A 2 23.59 -9.72 -24.58
N GLN A 3 23.98 -8.76 -23.76
CA GLN A 3 23.97 -8.93 -22.30
C GLN A 3 22.53 -9.09 -21.85
N LEU A 4 22.17 -10.25 -21.30
CA LEU A 4 20.95 -10.39 -20.52
C LEU A 4 21.07 -9.46 -19.31
N HIS A 5 20.37 -8.32 -19.32
CA HIS A 5 20.16 -7.52 -18.12
C HIS A 5 19.16 -8.26 -17.23
N ILE A 6 19.66 -9.07 -16.30
CA ILE A 6 18.82 -9.68 -15.26
C ILE A 6 18.45 -8.56 -14.29
N GLY A 7 17.27 -7.96 -14.48
CA GLY A 7 16.74 -6.92 -13.60
C GLY A 7 16.18 -7.52 -12.31
N CYS A 8 16.46 -6.89 -11.17
CA CYS A 8 15.87 -7.26 -9.88
C CYS A 8 14.46 -6.65 -9.74
N ALA A 9 13.53 -7.40 -9.14
CA ALA A 9 12.19 -6.94 -8.81
C ALA A 9 11.81 -7.38 -7.40
N PHE A 10 11.27 -6.45 -6.60
CA PHE A 10 10.65 -6.76 -5.31
C PHE A 10 9.14 -6.85 -5.46
N LEU A 11 8.59 -7.96 -4.98
CA LEU A 11 7.16 -8.12 -4.75
C LEU A 11 6.87 -7.70 -3.31
N THR A 12 6.05 -6.68 -3.11
CA THR A 12 5.73 -6.16 -1.78
C THR A 12 4.24 -6.29 -1.48
N GLY A 13 3.94 -6.59 -0.22
CA GLY A 13 2.60 -6.59 0.35
C GLY A 13 2.61 -5.88 1.70
N THR A 14 1.54 -6.03 2.49
CA THR A 14 1.34 -5.24 3.72
C THR A 14 2.47 -5.41 4.75
N GLY A 15 3.19 -6.54 4.73
CA GLY A 15 4.36 -6.77 5.57
C GLY A 15 5.50 -5.78 5.32
N PHE A 16 5.71 -5.33 4.07
CA PHE A 16 6.69 -4.29 3.76
C PHE A 16 6.29 -2.98 4.43
N SER A 17 5.05 -2.55 4.24
CA SER A 17 4.51 -1.30 4.81
C SER A 17 4.64 -1.28 6.33
N LYS A 18 4.34 -2.40 6.99
CA LYS A 18 4.54 -2.56 8.44
C LYS A 18 6.00 -2.44 8.85
N ALA A 19 6.90 -3.14 8.15
CA ALA A 19 8.32 -3.12 8.47
C ALA A 19 8.94 -1.72 8.32
N VAL A 20 8.55 -0.97 7.28
CA VAL A 20 9.12 0.37 7.02
C VAL A 20 8.43 1.49 7.79
N SER A 21 7.37 1.20 8.55
CA SER A 21 6.63 2.18 9.34
C SER A 21 6.57 1.84 10.83
N ASP A 22 7.34 0.87 11.32
CA ASP A 22 7.29 0.40 12.72
C ASP A 22 5.87 -0.03 13.13
N ASP A 23 5.29 -0.93 12.32
CA ASP A 23 3.93 -1.49 12.46
C ASP A 23 2.78 -0.45 12.44
N LYS A 24 3.05 0.82 12.10
CA LYS A 24 2.02 1.87 11.98
C LYS A 24 1.09 1.66 10.79
N ALA A 25 1.55 1.00 9.73
CA ALA A 25 0.69 0.63 8.61
C ALA A 25 -0.36 -0.42 9.06
N PRO A 26 -1.67 -0.15 8.86
CA PRO A 26 -2.71 -1.05 9.33
C PRO A 26 -2.69 -2.37 8.56
N SER A 27 -3.02 -3.47 9.24
CA SER A 27 -3.44 -4.68 8.54
C SER A 27 -4.79 -4.46 7.85
N TRP A 28 -5.17 -5.35 6.92
CA TRP A 28 -6.49 -5.27 6.27
C TRP A 28 -7.63 -5.26 7.29
N GLN A 29 -7.60 -6.14 8.28
CA GLN A 29 -8.59 -6.13 9.37
C GLN A 29 -8.58 -4.81 10.16
N SER A 30 -7.40 -4.33 10.58
CA SER A 30 -7.31 -3.08 11.36
C SER A 30 -7.85 -1.89 10.58
N LEU A 31 -7.60 -1.83 9.27
CA LEU A 31 -8.14 -0.80 8.39
C LEU A 31 -9.67 -0.87 8.33
N LEU A 32 -10.26 -2.06 8.20
CA LEU A 32 -11.72 -2.22 8.20
C LEU A 32 -12.34 -1.82 9.54
N GLU A 33 -11.70 -2.16 10.66
CA GLU A 33 -12.15 -1.72 11.98
C GLU A 33 -12.08 -0.20 12.16
N GLN A 34 -11.03 0.45 11.65
CA GLN A 34 -10.92 1.92 11.64
C GLN A 34 -12.02 2.56 10.78
N LEU A 35 -12.33 1.97 9.62
CA LEU A 35 -13.40 2.44 8.75
C LEU A 35 -14.78 2.34 9.41
N CYS A 36 -15.05 1.29 10.20
CA CYS A 36 -16.27 1.22 11.00
C CYS A 36 -16.40 2.44 11.91
N GLY A 37 -15.31 2.85 12.58
CA GLY A 37 -15.30 4.04 13.47
C GLY A 37 -15.60 5.38 12.78
N LEU A 38 -15.60 5.44 11.44
CA LEU A 38 -15.97 6.66 10.69
C LEU A 38 -17.47 6.73 10.32
N LEU A 39 -18.23 5.67 10.61
CA LEU A 39 -19.66 5.58 10.40
C LEU A 39 -20.43 5.95 11.68
N LYS A 40 -21.64 6.50 11.54
CA LYS A 40 -22.45 6.95 12.68
C LYS A 40 -22.81 5.83 13.66
N ASP A 41 -23.10 4.64 13.14
CA ASP A 41 -23.41 3.44 13.91
C ASP A 41 -22.22 2.46 13.91
N GLY A 42 -21.00 3.03 13.90
CA GLY A 42 -19.75 2.32 13.67
C GLY A 42 -19.41 1.26 14.70
N ASP A 43 -19.69 1.53 15.98
CA ASP A 43 -19.34 0.62 17.07
C ASP A 43 -20.16 -0.68 16.99
N SER A 44 -21.47 -0.59 16.76
CA SER A 44 -22.35 -1.76 16.55
C SER A 44 -21.89 -2.57 15.34
N LEU A 45 -21.60 -1.89 14.22
CA LEU A 45 -21.13 -2.56 13.01
C LEU A 45 -19.78 -3.26 13.25
N LYS A 46 -18.88 -2.63 14.01
CA LYS A 46 -17.59 -3.21 14.35
C LYS A 46 -17.75 -4.48 15.18
N GLU A 47 -18.59 -4.47 16.21
CA GLU A 47 -18.87 -5.64 17.05
C GLU A 47 -19.51 -6.78 16.26
N GLU A 48 -20.41 -6.46 15.31
CA GLU A 48 -21.04 -7.44 14.43
C GLU A 48 -20.04 -8.08 13.46
N LEU A 49 -19.19 -7.27 12.81
CA LEU A 49 -18.26 -7.76 11.79
C LEU A 49 -16.97 -8.36 12.37
N PHE A 50 -16.54 -7.88 13.54
CA PHE A 50 -15.27 -8.23 14.17
C PHE A 50 -15.45 -8.57 15.66
N PRO A 51 -16.22 -9.61 16.01
CA PRO A 51 -16.49 -9.95 17.40
C PRO A 51 -15.24 -10.48 18.12
N ASP A 52 -14.94 -9.92 19.29
CA ASP A 52 -13.79 -10.33 20.10
C ASP A 52 -13.93 -11.77 20.63
N GLY A 53 -12.90 -12.59 20.39
CA GLY A 53 -12.79 -13.95 20.91
C GLY A 53 -13.85 -14.93 20.36
N LYS A 54 -14.61 -14.55 19.34
CA LYS A 54 -15.62 -15.39 18.68
C LYS A 54 -15.23 -15.65 17.22
N ALA A 55 -15.83 -16.69 16.65
CA ALA A 55 -15.73 -16.92 15.21
C ALA A 55 -16.40 -15.76 14.46
N LYS A 56 -15.77 -15.33 13.37
CA LYS A 56 -16.36 -14.36 12.45
C LYS A 56 -17.30 -15.09 11.50
N ASP A 57 -18.50 -14.56 11.32
CA ASP A 57 -19.46 -15.11 10.37
C ASP A 57 -19.10 -14.74 8.92
N LEU A 58 -18.34 -13.66 8.72
CA LEU A 58 -17.93 -13.12 7.43
C LEU A 58 -16.41 -13.13 7.27
N SER A 59 -15.97 -13.37 6.03
CA SER A 59 -14.60 -13.09 5.59
C SER A 59 -14.30 -11.58 5.63
N LEU A 60 -13.03 -11.20 5.57
CA LEU A 60 -12.65 -9.78 5.52
C LEU A 60 -13.14 -9.11 4.24
N GLU A 61 -13.20 -9.86 3.14
CA GLU A 61 -13.72 -9.41 1.85
C GLU A 61 -15.22 -9.11 1.93
N GLU A 62 -16.00 -9.99 2.56
CA GLU A 62 -17.44 -9.78 2.78
C GLU A 62 -17.69 -8.62 3.75
N ALA A 63 -16.92 -8.54 4.85
CA ALA A 63 -17.00 -7.42 5.78
C ALA A 63 -16.70 -6.08 5.08
N ALA A 64 -15.70 -6.04 4.19
CA ALA A 64 -15.37 -4.86 3.40
C ALA A 64 -16.54 -4.44 2.49
N GLN A 65 -17.26 -5.38 1.88
CA GLN A 65 -18.45 -5.09 1.08
C GLN A 65 -19.58 -4.49 1.93
N VAL A 66 -19.83 -5.04 3.12
CA VAL A 66 -20.82 -4.50 4.06
C VAL A 66 -20.47 -3.07 4.46
N ILE A 67 -19.21 -2.82 4.82
CA ILE A 67 -18.73 -1.49 5.18
C ILE A 67 -18.88 -0.53 3.98
N ALA A 68 -18.50 -0.94 2.77
CA ALA A 68 -18.64 -0.14 1.56
C ALA A 68 -20.10 0.28 1.30
N LEU A 69 -21.05 -0.64 1.49
CA LEU A 69 -22.49 -0.34 1.37
C LEU A 69 -22.94 0.70 2.41
N LYS A 70 -22.46 0.62 3.66
CA LYS A 70 -22.76 1.63 4.70
C LYS A 70 -22.18 3.00 4.35
N PHE A 71 -20.98 3.06 3.79
CA PHE A 71 -20.42 4.31 3.28
C PHE A 71 -21.27 4.89 2.15
N ILE A 72 -21.69 4.07 1.18
CA ILE A 72 -22.59 4.49 0.09
C ILE A 72 -23.90 5.06 0.63
N LEU A 73 -24.54 4.37 1.58
CA LEU A 73 -25.80 4.82 2.20
C LEU A 73 -25.65 6.14 2.99
N SER A 74 -24.43 6.46 3.45
CA SER A 74 -24.11 7.73 4.10
C SER A 74 -23.60 8.81 3.13
N GLY A 75 -23.62 8.55 1.82
CA GLY A 75 -23.18 9.49 0.80
C GLY A 75 -21.65 9.67 0.71
N LYS A 76 -20.89 8.71 1.24
CA LYS A 76 -19.41 8.73 1.27
C LYS A 76 -18.83 7.62 0.40
N ASN A 77 -17.56 7.77 0.01
CA ASN A 77 -16.82 6.77 -0.76
C ASN A 77 -15.74 6.12 0.12
N ILE A 78 -15.84 4.79 0.31
CA ILE A 78 -14.90 4.02 1.15
C ILE A 78 -13.44 4.16 0.69
N TYR A 79 -13.16 4.24 -0.61
CA TYR A 79 -11.80 4.36 -1.15
C TYR A 79 -11.15 5.70 -0.76
N GLN A 80 -11.93 6.78 -0.73
CA GLN A 80 -11.43 8.09 -0.29
C GLN A 80 -11.10 8.10 1.20
N GLU A 81 -11.87 7.38 2.02
CA GLU A 81 -11.59 7.27 3.45
C GLU A 81 -10.38 6.38 3.72
N ILE A 82 -10.23 5.28 2.96
CA ILE A 82 -9.01 4.44 2.98
C ILE A 82 -7.78 5.29 2.62
N GLU A 83 -7.86 6.07 1.54
CA GLU A 83 -6.74 6.93 1.11
C GLU A 83 -6.33 7.91 2.21
N LYS A 84 -7.28 8.54 2.92
CA LYS A 84 -6.98 9.43 4.04
C LYS A 84 -6.25 8.74 5.19
N ILE A 85 -6.70 7.55 5.57
CA ILE A 85 -6.06 6.74 6.63
C ILE A 85 -4.64 6.42 6.20
N ILE A 86 -4.47 5.90 4.99
CA ILE A 86 -3.19 5.43 4.48
C ILE A 86 -2.20 6.57 4.22
N ALA A 87 -2.67 7.74 3.77
CA ALA A 87 -1.83 8.89 3.48
C ALA A 87 -1.07 9.42 4.71
N SER A 88 -1.62 9.22 5.91
CA SER A 88 -1.00 9.62 7.17
C SER A 88 0.15 8.70 7.64
N ILE A 89 0.36 7.56 6.98
CA ILE A 89 1.41 6.62 7.37
C ILE A 89 2.75 7.17 6.90
N GLU A 90 3.66 7.33 7.86
CA GLU A 90 5.02 7.79 7.63
C GLU A 90 6.04 6.66 7.82
N LEU A 91 7.20 6.84 7.20
CA LEU A 91 8.33 5.94 7.40
C LEU A 91 8.85 6.04 8.82
N ASP A 92 9.35 4.92 9.32
CA ASP A 92 10.08 4.93 10.57
C ASP A 92 11.44 5.65 10.39
N PRO A 93 11.82 6.59 11.27
CA PRO A 93 13.10 7.29 11.15
C PRO A 93 14.35 6.38 11.21
N SER A 94 14.23 5.17 11.78
CA SER A 94 15.35 4.24 11.94
C SER A 94 15.70 3.42 10.68
N ILE A 95 14.89 3.52 9.62
CA ILE A 95 15.09 2.74 8.38
C ILE A 95 16.00 3.41 7.35
N GLU A 96 16.93 4.27 7.79
CA GLU A 96 17.87 4.99 6.92
C GLU A 96 18.60 4.04 5.96
N TYR A 97 19.06 2.89 6.45
CA TYR A 97 19.73 1.87 5.64
C TYR A 97 18.86 1.31 4.49
N ILE A 98 17.54 1.20 4.69
CA ILE A 98 16.59 0.79 3.64
C ILE A 98 16.47 1.92 2.62
N GLN A 99 16.36 3.16 3.09
CA GLN A 99 16.26 4.31 2.20
C GLN A 99 17.52 4.44 1.33
N ASP A 100 18.71 4.25 1.89
CA ASP A 100 19.96 4.28 1.14
C ASP A 100 20.00 3.18 0.10
N PHE A 101 19.66 1.94 0.47
CA PHE A 101 19.56 0.83 -0.48
C PHE A 101 18.60 1.15 -1.64
N PHE A 102 17.42 1.74 -1.34
CA PHE A 102 16.41 2.08 -2.33
C PHE A 102 16.83 3.23 -3.27
N LYS A 103 17.67 4.16 -2.81
CA LYS A 103 18.21 5.27 -3.62
C LYS A 103 19.40 4.83 -4.47
N GLU A 104 20.24 3.93 -3.97
CA GLU A 104 21.49 3.52 -4.62
C GLU A 104 21.31 2.42 -5.68
N ASN A 105 20.23 1.63 -5.59
CA ASN A 105 20.02 0.47 -6.44
C ASN A 105 18.89 0.66 -7.44
N THR A 106 19.03 0.07 -8.63
CA THR A 106 17.99 0.05 -9.66
C THR A 106 17.25 -1.28 -9.62
N PHE A 107 15.96 -1.24 -9.29
CA PHE A 107 15.08 -2.40 -9.27
C PHE A 107 13.62 -1.98 -9.49
N LYS A 108 12.79 -2.95 -9.85
CA LYS A 108 11.34 -2.75 -9.97
C LYS A 108 10.66 -3.05 -8.64
N VAL A 109 9.62 -2.30 -8.30
CA VAL A 109 8.70 -2.63 -7.21
C VAL A 109 7.36 -2.99 -7.84
N ILE A 110 6.84 -4.16 -7.50
CA ILE A 110 5.48 -4.59 -7.83
C ILE A 110 4.78 -4.74 -6.47
N THR A 111 3.72 -3.97 -6.25
CA THR A 111 3.05 -3.90 -4.95
C THR A 111 1.56 -4.15 -5.07
N THR A 112 0.98 -4.80 -4.06
CA THR A 112 -0.48 -4.90 -3.86
C THR A 112 -0.98 -3.90 -2.81
N ASN A 113 -0.11 -3.02 -2.30
CA ASN A 113 -0.44 -2.04 -1.29
C ASN A 113 -1.02 -0.76 -1.93
N TYR A 114 -1.87 -0.06 -1.18
CA TYR A 114 -2.41 1.24 -1.57
C TYR A 114 -1.59 2.42 -1.04
N ASP A 115 -0.64 2.17 -0.14
CA ASP A 115 0.25 3.19 0.42
C ASP A 115 1.38 3.58 -0.55
N LYS A 116 2.02 4.71 -0.29
CA LYS A 116 3.17 5.22 -1.05
C LYS A 116 4.50 5.06 -0.32
N LEU A 117 4.62 4.07 0.57
CA LEU A 117 5.80 3.96 1.42
C LEU A 117 7.05 3.59 0.62
N ALA A 118 6.92 2.79 -0.45
CA ALA A 118 8.04 2.48 -1.34
C ALA A 118 8.58 3.76 -2.01
N GLU A 119 7.71 4.63 -2.51
CA GLU A 119 8.12 5.92 -3.08
C GLU A 119 8.74 6.82 -2.01
N LYS A 120 8.18 6.82 -0.79
CA LYS A 120 8.72 7.58 0.35
C LYS A 120 10.12 7.10 0.75
N THR A 121 10.48 5.82 0.57
CA THR A 121 11.86 5.36 0.88
C THR A 121 12.89 5.90 -0.11
N GLY A 122 12.44 6.59 -1.17
CA GLY A 122 13.29 7.09 -2.24
C GLY A 122 13.26 6.20 -3.48
N TRP A 123 12.43 5.14 -3.51
CA TRP A 123 12.20 4.40 -4.74
C TRP A 123 11.68 5.35 -5.82
N ARG A 124 12.25 5.26 -7.01
CA ARG A 124 11.75 5.96 -8.19
C ARG A 124 11.70 4.98 -9.34
N GLU A 125 10.61 5.04 -10.09
CA GLU A 125 10.53 4.34 -11.37
C GLU A 125 11.41 5.08 -12.40
N SER A 126 12.71 4.79 -12.38
CA SER A 126 13.69 5.18 -13.40
C SER A 126 14.82 4.14 -13.38
N ASN A 127 15.17 3.46 -14.47
CA ASN A 127 15.66 4.10 -15.70
C ASN A 127 14.82 3.75 -16.95
N VAL A 128 14.15 4.76 -17.53
CA VAL A 128 13.94 4.75 -18.99
C VAL A 128 15.33 4.74 -19.61
N TYR A 129 15.73 3.62 -20.20
CA TYR A 129 16.89 3.57 -21.09
C TYR A 129 16.56 4.44 -22.31
N ASN A 130 16.82 5.74 -22.23
CA ASN A 130 16.86 6.58 -23.40
C ASN A 130 18.11 6.13 -24.17
N HIS A 131 17.95 5.21 -25.13
CA HIS A 131 19.02 4.96 -26.07
C HIS A 131 19.22 6.29 -26.83
N PRO A 132 20.37 6.97 -26.72
CA PRO A 132 20.63 8.09 -27.61
C PRO A 132 20.59 7.51 -29.02
N ARG A 133 19.63 7.97 -29.85
CA ARG A 133 19.72 7.69 -31.28
C ARG A 133 21.11 8.15 -31.72
N PRO A 134 21.94 7.29 -32.34
CA PRO A 134 23.23 7.72 -32.82
C PRO A 134 23.02 8.91 -33.75
N ALA A 135 23.63 10.03 -33.37
CA ALA A 135 23.80 11.17 -34.24
C ALA A 135 24.62 10.67 -35.45
N ASN A 136 24.07 10.85 -36.64
CA ASN A 136 24.62 10.49 -37.94
C ASN A 136 24.57 9.00 -38.32
N SER A 137 23.52 8.64 -39.07
CA SER A 137 23.73 8.01 -40.37
C SER A 137 23.26 8.98 -41.44
N LYS A 138 24.24 9.67 -42.04
CA LYS A 138 24.06 10.30 -43.35
C LYS A 138 23.81 9.20 -44.38
N ILE A 139 22.95 9.53 -45.34
CA ILE A 139 22.57 8.81 -46.57
C ILE A 139 21.58 7.67 -46.36
#